data_AF-A0A2E6I7L6-F1
#
_entry.id   AF-A0A2E6I7L6-F1
#
_cell.length_a   1.000
_cell.length_b   1.000
_cell.length_c   1.000
_cell.angle_alpha   90.00
_cell.angle_beta   90.00
_cell.angle_gamma   90.00
#
_symmetry.space_group_name_H-M   'P 1'
#
loop_
_entity.id
_entity.type
_entity.pdbx_description
1 polymer ?
#
loop_
_entity_poly.entity_id
_entity_poly.type
_entity_poly.pdbx_seq_one_letter_code
_entity_poly.pdbx_strand_id
1 'polypeptide(L)'
;MPNYQPPSIPGLTVSSGNVRINDNSLDRDFTVESDGFSSMFHIDAGNNRVGIGVSGPSATLDVNPSGTFRSTRLLTVSVGSGQTLSEVNHAGRYLICAGNVTLPSTSSAGEHYAILNTTGGDITIGRNGNNINGAGSDFTVATFKGATCIGIGSNNWIVLG
;
A
#
# COMPACT_ATOMS: atom_id res chain seq x y z
N MET A 1 -9.84 -54.80 -12.86
CA MET A 1 -9.79 -53.37 -13.22
C MET A 1 -8.31 -53.00 -13.28
N PRO A 2 -7.76 -52.49 -14.39
CA PRO A 2 -6.36 -52.07 -14.39
C PRO A 2 -6.17 -50.88 -13.44
N ASN A 3 -5.11 -50.94 -12.64
CA ASN A 3 -4.75 -49.92 -11.66
C ASN A 3 -4.56 -48.56 -12.34
N TYR A 4 -5.20 -47.52 -11.82
CA TYR A 4 -4.97 -46.15 -12.23
C TYR A 4 -3.51 -45.77 -11.95
N GLN A 5 -2.76 -45.39 -12.99
CA GLN A 5 -1.44 -44.80 -12.85
C GLN A 5 -1.51 -43.35 -13.38
N PRO A 6 -1.50 -42.31 -12.52
CA PRO A 6 -1.49 -40.94 -12.99
C PRO A 6 -0.14 -40.64 -13.67
N PRO A 7 -0.11 -40.18 -14.94
CA PRO A 7 1.11 -39.67 -15.55
C PRO A 7 1.51 -38.32 -14.94
N SER A 8 2.82 -38.12 -14.80
CA SER A 8 3.52 -36.98 -14.18
C SER A 8 3.07 -35.60 -14.65
N ILE A 9 3.41 -34.55 -13.88
CA ILE A 9 3.45 -33.16 -14.35
C ILE A 9 4.89 -32.81 -14.79
N PRO A 10 5.25 -32.84 -16.08
CA PRO A 10 6.43 -32.11 -16.54
C PRO A 10 6.07 -30.62 -16.71
N GLY A 11 6.16 -29.85 -15.63
CA GLY A 11 6.11 -28.38 -15.63
C GLY A 11 4.72 -27.72 -15.76
N LEU A 12 3.70 -28.27 -15.13
CA LEU A 12 2.33 -27.74 -14.93
C LEU A 12 1.58 -27.22 -16.18
N THR A 13 0.65 -28.03 -16.71
CA THR A 13 -0.24 -27.61 -17.82
C THR A 13 -1.69 -27.47 -17.36
N VAL A 14 -2.30 -26.31 -17.61
CA VAL A 14 -3.69 -25.97 -17.24
C VAL A 14 -4.43 -25.58 -18.51
N SER A 15 -5.31 -26.46 -18.99
CA SER A 15 -5.92 -26.34 -20.33
C SER A 15 -7.25 -25.57 -20.36
N SER A 16 -7.87 -25.34 -19.21
CA SER A 16 -8.94 -24.35 -18.96
C SER A 16 -9.28 -24.35 -17.46
N GLY A 17 -9.81 -23.24 -16.94
CA GLY A 17 -10.19 -23.09 -15.53
C GLY A 17 -9.16 -22.36 -14.67
N ASN A 18 -9.41 -22.32 -13.36
CA ASN A 18 -8.54 -21.64 -12.39
C ASN A 18 -7.57 -22.64 -11.77
N VAL A 19 -6.29 -22.29 -11.67
CA VAL A 19 -5.38 -22.98 -10.75
C VAL A 19 -5.59 -22.42 -9.37
N ARG A 20 -6.05 -23.25 -8.44
CA ARG A 20 -6.06 -22.91 -7.03
C ARG A 20 -5.03 -23.78 -6.33
N ILE A 21 -4.05 -23.12 -5.75
CA ILE A 21 -3.09 -23.73 -4.84
C ILE A 21 -3.64 -23.52 -3.45
N ASN A 22 -3.65 -24.58 -2.64
CA ASN A 22 -4.27 -24.58 -1.33
C ASN A 22 -5.80 -24.31 -1.33
N ASP A 23 -6.54 -24.92 -2.25
CA ASP A 23 -8.00 -24.70 -2.42
C ASP A 23 -8.87 -25.26 -1.29
N ASN A 24 -8.27 -25.95 -0.32
CA ASN A 24 -8.95 -26.43 0.88
C ASN A 24 -8.50 -25.70 2.15
N SER A 25 -7.75 -24.59 2.00
CA SER A 25 -7.24 -23.75 3.09
C SER A 25 -6.48 -24.55 4.15
N LEU A 26 -5.83 -25.64 3.76
CA LEU A 26 -4.88 -26.34 4.63
C LEU A 26 -3.65 -25.45 4.75
N ASP A 27 -2.98 -25.39 5.90
CA ASP A 27 -1.76 -24.59 6.04
C ASP A 27 -0.62 -25.18 5.17
N ARG A 28 -0.62 -24.81 3.89
CA ARG A 28 0.20 -25.36 2.80
C ARG A 28 0.86 -24.19 2.10
N ASP A 29 2.08 -23.94 2.51
CA ASP A 29 2.92 -22.93 1.89
C ASP A 29 3.24 -23.27 0.43
N PHE A 30 3.51 -22.23 -0.36
CA PHE A 30 3.93 -22.35 -1.75
C PHE A 30 5.19 -21.52 -1.98
N THR A 31 6.22 -22.13 -2.56
CA THR A 31 7.52 -21.47 -2.78
C THR A 31 7.97 -21.63 -4.22
N VAL A 32 8.42 -20.54 -4.82
CA VAL A 32 9.17 -20.49 -6.08
C VAL A 32 10.62 -20.12 -5.76
N GLU A 33 11.54 -20.98 -6.16
CA GLU A 33 12.98 -20.81 -5.95
C GLU A 33 13.66 -20.13 -7.16
N SER A 34 14.88 -19.64 -6.94
CA SER A 34 15.79 -19.13 -7.97
C SER A 34 17.24 -19.41 -7.55
N ASP A 35 18.19 -19.26 -8.47
CA ASP A 35 19.62 -19.54 -8.20
C ASP A 35 20.20 -18.79 -6.99
N GLY A 36 19.67 -17.59 -6.69
CA GLY A 36 20.12 -16.74 -5.57
C GLY A 36 19.23 -16.75 -4.34
N PHE A 37 18.02 -17.33 -4.43
CA PHE A 37 17.04 -17.30 -3.35
C PHE A 37 16.20 -18.58 -3.34
N SER A 38 16.29 -19.34 -2.25
CA SER A 38 15.42 -20.50 -1.97
C SER A 38 13.95 -20.11 -1.74
N SER A 39 13.63 -18.81 -1.70
CA SER A 39 12.26 -18.30 -1.58
C SER A 39 12.15 -16.98 -2.33
N MET A 40 12.23 -17.03 -3.65
CA MET A 40 12.08 -15.85 -4.51
C MET A 40 10.64 -15.34 -4.48
N PHE A 41 9.65 -16.23 -4.50
CA PHE A 41 8.25 -15.92 -4.25
C PHE A 41 7.68 -16.94 -3.29
N HIS A 42 7.09 -16.50 -2.19
CA HIS A 42 6.63 -17.39 -1.13
C HIS A 42 5.25 -16.97 -0.63
N ILE A 43 4.36 -17.95 -0.45
CA ILE A 43 3.08 -17.81 0.23
C ILE A 43 3.19 -18.56 1.56
N ASP A 44 3.05 -17.82 2.66
CA ASP A 44 2.87 -18.34 4.01
C ASP A 44 1.36 -18.44 4.26
N ALA A 45 0.83 -19.66 4.16
CA ALA A 45 -0.61 -19.90 4.22
C ALA A 45 -1.16 -19.73 5.65
N GLY A 46 -0.39 -20.14 6.65
CA GLY A 46 -0.77 -20.10 8.07
C GLY A 46 -0.91 -18.68 8.59
N ASN A 47 -0.09 -17.75 8.10
CA ASN A 47 -0.12 -16.34 8.51
C ASN A 47 -0.80 -15.41 7.50
N ASN A 48 -1.24 -15.92 6.35
CA ASN A 48 -1.83 -15.15 5.24
C ASN A 48 -0.89 -14.06 4.68
N ARG A 49 0.34 -14.45 4.34
CA ARG A 49 1.39 -13.50 3.90
C ARG A 49 2.07 -13.91 2.60
N VAL A 50 2.62 -12.92 1.91
CA VAL A 50 3.40 -13.09 0.69
C VAL A 50 4.81 -12.53 0.91
N GLY A 51 5.83 -13.33 0.61
CA GLY A 51 7.23 -12.94 0.60
C GLY A 51 7.79 -12.85 -0.82
N ILE A 52 8.60 -11.84 -1.12
CA ILE A 52 9.42 -11.75 -2.33
C ILE A 52 10.89 -11.70 -1.94
N GLY A 53 11.65 -12.75 -2.24
CA GLY A 53 13.05 -12.91 -1.83
C GLY A 53 13.22 -13.10 -0.32
N VAL A 54 12.16 -13.46 0.40
CA VAL A 54 12.12 -13.67 1.85
C VAL A 54 11.23 -14.88 2.17
N SER A 55 11.70 -15.77 3.04
CA SER A 55 11.01 -17.01 3.40
C SER A 55 10.09 -16.88 4.61
N GLY A 56 10.23 -15.81 5.40
CA GLY A 56 9.42 -15.55 6.59
C GLY A 56 8.87 -14.13 6.56
N PRO A 57 7.86 -13.83 5.74
CA PRO A 57 7.30 -12.49 5.62
C PRO A 57 6.74 -12.00 6.96
N SER A 58 7.07 -10.77 7.32
CA SER A 58 6.63 -10.10 8.57
C SER A 58 5.38 -9.23 8.38
N ALA A 59 5.06 -8.89 7.13
CA ALA A 59 3.88 -8.14 6.71
C ALA A 59 3.07 -8.94 5.69
N THR A 60 1.84 -8.50 5.38
CA THR A 60 0.98 -9.14 4.37
C THR A 60 1.68 -9.29 3.01
N LEU A 61 2.46 -8.28 2.63
CA LEU A 61 3.44 -8.36 1.56
C LEU A 61 4.78 -7.89 2.12
N ASP A 62 5.78 -8.76 2.10
CA ASP A 62 7.14 -8.46 2.53
C ASP A 62 8.10 -8.67 1.37
N VAL A 63 8.90 -7.66 1.06
CA VAL A 63 9.92 -7.73 0.01
C VAL A 63 11.26 -7.70 0.72
N ASN A 64 12.16 -8.59 0.31
CA ASN A 64 13.50 -8.74 0.88
C ASN A 64 14.09 -7.37 1.28
N PRO A 65 14.49 -7.15 2.55
CA PRO A 65 14.97 -5.86 3.03
C PRO A 65 16.21 -5.32 2.32
N SER A 66 17.04 -6.19 1.74
CA SER A 66 18.18 -5.81 0.90
C SER A 66 17.80 -5.57 -0.57
N GLY A 67 16.60 -5.96 -0.96
CA GLY A 67 16.03 -5.71 -2.28
C GLY A 67 15.53 -4.27 -2.42
N THR A 68 15.40 -3.80 -3.66
CA THR A 68 14.79 -2.50 -3.96
C THR A 68 13.39 -2.71 -4.53
N PHE A 69 12.38 -2.10 -3.90
CA PHE A 69 11.09 -1.92 -4.54
C PHE A 69 11.16 -0.75 -5.53
N ARG A 70 11.16 -1.04 -6.83
CA ARG A 70 11.20 -0.01 -7.87
C ARG A 70 9.80 0.26 -8.41
N SER A 71 9.18 1.33 -7.93
CA SER A 71 8.03 1.95 -8.61
C SER A 71 8.48 3.25 -9.30
N THR A 72 8.23 3.37 -10.60
CA THR A 72 8.55 4.60 -11.34
C THR A 72 7.51 5.70 -11.10
N ARG A 73 6.31 5.34 -10.65
CA ARG A 73 5.18 6.25 -10.42
C ARG A 73 4.25 5.68 -9.36
N LEU A 74 3.88 6.49 -8.37
CA LEU A 74 2.71 6.20 -7.52
C LEU A 74 1.43 6.57 -8.27
N LEU A 75 0.32 5.91 -7.90
CA LEU A 75 -1.00 6.23 -8.41
C LEU A 75 -1.35 7.68 -8.06
N THR A 76 -1.89 8.42 -9.03
CA THR A 76 -2.42 9.76 -8.81
C THR A 76 -3.93 9.73 -8.62
N VAL A 77 -4.47 10.59 -7.74
CA VAL A 77 -5.91 10.80 -7.58
C VAL A 77 -6.20 12.28 -7.70
N SER A 78 -7.16 12.64 -8.56
CA SER A 78 -7.67 14.00 -8.61
C SER A 78 -8.56 14.27 -7.40
N VAL A 79 -8.28 15.34 -6.66
CA VAL A 79 -9.04 15.71 -5.47
C VAL A 79 -9.68 17.08 -5.67
N GLY A 80 -11.01 17.13 -5.59
CA GLY A 80 -11.78 18.38 -5.68
C GLY A 80 -11.58 19.28 -4.45
N SER A 81 -11.84 20.57 -4.62
CA SER A 81 -11.83 21.53 -3.50
C SER A 81 -12.89 21.18 -2.45
N GLY A 82 -12.54 21.30 -1.17
CA GLY A 82 -13.41 21.03 -0.02
C GLY A 82 -13.57 19.54 0.33
N GLN A 83 -12.87 18.62 -0.35
CA GLN A 83 -12.94 17.19 -0.05
C GLN A 83 -12.27 16.85 1.29
N THR A 84 -12.92 16.00 2.09
CA THR A 84 -12.29 15.31 3.21
C THR A 84 -11.65 14.02 2.71
N LEU A 85 -10.35 13.86 2.95
CA LEU A 85 -9.58 12.70 2.57
C LEU A 85 -9.96 11.47 3.41
N SER A 86 -9.59 10.29 2.92
CA SER A 86 -9.84 9.00 3.56
C SER A 86 -8.73 8.01 3.21
N GLU A 87 -8.41 7.10 4.12
CA GLU A 87 -7.36 6.10 3.93
C GLU A 87 -7.58 5.28 2.65
N VAL A 88 -8.76 4.69 2.50
CA VAL A 88 -9.12 3.80 1.37
C VAL A 88 -8.95 4.46 0.00
N ASN A 89 -9.33 5.73 -0.13
CA ASN A 89 -9.36 6.39 -1.43
C ASN A 89 -8.11 7.23 -1.73
N HIS A 90 -7.36 7.64 -0.70
CA HIS A 90 -6.35 8.68 -0.85
C HIS A 90 -4.97 8.34 -0.23
N ALA A 91 -4.87 7.46 0.76
CA ALA A 91 -3.58 7.18 1.39
C ALA A 91 -2.65 6.43 0.42
N GLY A 92 -1.34 6.67 0.53
CA GLY A 92 -0.33 6.02 -0.31
C GLY A 92 -0.28 6.49 -1.76
N ARG A 93 -0.94 7.61 -2.09
CA ARG A 93 -1.09 8.14 -3.45
C ARG A 93 -0.61 9.59 -3.55
N TYR A 94 -0.34 10.03 -4.78
CA TYR A 94 -0.17 11.45 -5.08
C TYR A 94 -1.54 12.10 -5.32
N LEU A 95 -1.91 13.05 -4.47
CA LEU A 95 -3.18 13.75 -4.53
C LEU A 95 -3.01 15.04 -5.32
N ILE A 96 -3.63 15.10 -6.49
CA ILE A 96 -3.63 16.27 -7.35
C ILE A 96 -4.81 17.15 -6.92
N CYS A 97 -4.52 18.12 -6.06
CA CYS A 97 -5.55 18.92 -5.41
C CYS A 97 -5.90 20.15 -6.24
N ALA A 98 -7.21 20.30 -6.51
CA ALA A 98 -7.78 21.45 -7.20
C ALA A 98 -8.18 22.61 -6.25
N GLY A 99 -7.85 22.49 -4.96
CA GLY A 99 -8.19 23.48 -3.93
C GLY A 99 -7.94 22.93 -2.53
N ASN A 100 -8.55 23.56 -1.54
CA ASN A 100 -8.44 23.16 -0.14
C ASN A 100 -8.90 21.72 0.06
N VAL A 101 -8.25 21.00 0.97
CA VAL A 101 -8.61 19.63 1.35
C VAL A 101 -8.60 19.51 2.86
N THR A 102 -9.30 18.52 3.40
CA THR A 102 -9.37 18.27 4.85
C THR A 102 -8.85 16.88 5.14
N LEU A 103 -7.94 16.73 6.12
CA LEU A 103 -7.48 15.42 6.57
C LEU A 103 -8.61 14.63 7.26
N PRO A 104 -8.51 13.30 7.36
CA PRO A 104 -9.45 12.52 8.16
C PRO A 104 -9.48 13.00 9.62
N SER A 105 -10.62 12.86 10.28
CA SER A 105 -10.78 13.23 11.70
C SER A 105 -10.06 12.26 12.65
N THR A 106 -9.72 11.07 12.15
CA THR A 106 -8.91 10.06 12.84
C THR A 106 -7.56 9.97 12.17
N SER A 107 -6.49 9.91 12.96
CA SER A 107 -5.14 9.69 12.42
C SER A 107 -4.60 8.30 12.79
N SER A 108 -4.57 7.34 11.87
CA SER A 108 -3.92 6.04 12.06
C SER A 108 -2.40 6.15 11.90
N ALA A 109 -1.64 5.48 12.75
CA ALA A 109 -0.18 5.54 12.69
C ALA A 109 0.35 4.93 11.37
N GLY A 110 1.16 5.70 10.63
CA GLY A 110 1.79 5.27 9.38
C GLY A 110 0.96 5.53 8.12
N GLU A 111 -0.30 5.93 8.26
CA GLU A 111 -1.07 6.42 7.10
C GLU A 111 -0.45 7.72 6.58
N HIS A 112 -0.42 7.89 5.26
CA HIS A 112 0.15 9.10 4.68
C HIS A 112 -0.54 9.56 3.40
N TYR A 113 -0.58 10.88 3.22
CA TYR A 113 -1.16 11.56 2.06
C TYR A 113 -0.13 12.51 1.47
N ALA A 114 0.30 12.26 0.23
CA ALA A 114 1.16 13.18 -0.50
C ALA A 114 0.30 14.16 -1.30
N ILE A 115 0.06 15.33 -0.70
CA ILE A 115 -0.81 16.39 -1.23
C ILE A 115 0.00 17.31 -2.12
N LEU A 116 -0.43 17.47 -3.37
CA LEU A 116 0.20 18.33 -4.37
C LEU A 116 -0.76 19.46 -4.73
N ASN A 117 -0.39 20.69 -4.36
CA ASN A 117 -1.10 21.88 -4.80
C ASN A 117 -0.73 22.15 -6.26
N THR A 118 -1.65 21.89 -7.18
CA THR A 118 -1.46 22.20 -8.60
C THR A 118 -2.23 23.46 -9.03
N THR A 119 -2.77 24.21 -8.07
CA THR A 119 -3.53 25.43 -8.34
C THR A 119 -2.60 26.65 -8.47
N GLY A 120 -3.12 27.75 -9.02
CA GLY A 120 -2.39 29.02 -9.12
C GLY A 120 -2.36 29.84 -7.82
N GLY A 121 -2.91 29.31 -6.72
CA GLY A 121 -2.95 29.96 -5.42
C GLY A 121 -2.58 29.00 -4.30
N ASP A 122 -2.56 29.50 -3.08
CA ASP A 122 -2.37 28.67 -1.91
C ASP A 122 -3.60 27.78 -1.66
N ILE A 123 -3.36 26.56 -1.19
CA ILE A 123 -4.42 25.69 -0.66
C ILE A 123 -4.18 25.45 0.83
N THR A 124 -5.26 25.15 1.54
CA THR A 124 -5.23 24.79 2.94
C THR A 124 -5.49 23.29 3.11
N ILE A 125 -4.69 22.66 3.96
CA ILE A 125 -4.93 21.34 4.53
C ILE A 125 -5.63 21.54 5.86
N GLY A 126 -6.94 21.30 5.87
CA GLY A 126 -7.80 21.36 7.04
C GLY A 126 -7.48 20.25 8.03
N ARG A 127 -7.31 20.58 9.30
CA ARG A 127 -6.92 19.63 10.36
C ARG A 127 -8.05 18.74 10.87
N ASN A 128 -9.30 19.07 10.53
CA ASN A 128 -10.48 18.31 10.95
C ASN A 128 -10.55 18.02 12.47
N GLY A 129 -10.22 19.04 13.27
CA GLY A 129 -10.19 18.92 14.73
C GLY A 129 -8.87 18.39 15.32
N ASN A 130 -7.99 17.81 14.51
CA ASN A 130 -6.67 17.35 14.94
C ASN A 130 -5.68 18.51 15.15
N ASN A 131 -4.50 18.19 15.67
CA ASN A 131 -3.33 19.06 15.56
C ASN A 131 -2.47 18.66 14.36
N ILE A 132 -1.88 19.65 13.69
CA ILE A 132 -0.89 19.47 12.64
C ILE A 132 0.43 20.06 13.12
N ASN A 133 1.51 19.26 13.16
CA ASN A 133 2.82 19.68 13.68
C ASN A 133 2.73 20.29 15.10
N GLY A 134 1.81 19.77 15.93
CA GLY A 134 1.53 20.27 17.28
C GLY A 134 0.67 21.54 17.35
N ALA A 135 0.31 22.14 16.20
CA ALA A 135 -0.53 23.32 16.14
C ALA A 135 -2.02 22.97 15.97
N GLY A 136 -2.89 23.69 16.69
CA GLY A 136 -4.35 23.63 16.54
C GLY A 136 -4.88 24.47 15.36
N SER A 137 -4.09 24.60 14.30
CA SER A 137 -4.40 25.38 13.10
C SER A 137 -4.17 24.54 11.85
N ASP A 138 -4.82 24.94 10.76
CA ASP A 138 -4.64 24.30 9.46
C ASP A 138 -3.25 24.59 8.88
N PHE A 139 -2.85 23.83 7.86
CA PHE A 139 -1.55 23.98 7.20
C PHE A 139 -1.72 24.52 5.77
N THR A 140 -0.99 25.58 5.43
CA THR A 140 -1.03 26.16 4.08
C THR A 140 0.03 25.54 3.19
N VAL A 141 -0.38 25.05 2.01
CA VAL A 141 0.51 24.61 0.94
C VAL A 141 0.51 25.67 -0.15
N ALA A 142 1.63 26.37 -0.31
CA ALA A 142 1.72 27.45 -1.26
C ALA A 142 1.55 26.98 -2.72
N THR A 143 1.32 27.92 -3.63
CA THR A 143 1.22 27.68 -5.08
C THR A 143 2.32 26.74 -5.61
N PHE A 144 1.92 25.68 -6.32
CA PHE A 144 2.82 24.67 -6.90
C PHE A 144 3.78 23.99 -5.91
N LYS A 145 3.38 23.85 -4.64
CA LYS A 145 4.10 23.06 -3.64
C LYS A 145 3.40 21.75 -3.29
N GLY A 146 4.11 20.88 -2.59
CA GLY A 146 3.57 19.65 -2.03
C GLY A 146 3.84 19.54 -0.54
N ALA A 147 3.01 18.76 0.13
CA ALA A 147 3.14 18.43 1.54
C ALA A 147 2.77 16.97 1.73
N THR A 148 3.52 16.24 2.55
CA THR A 148 3.16 14.89 2.98
C THR A 148 2.66 14.93 4.40
N CYS A 149 1.39 14.59 4.60
CA CYS A 149 0.79 14.43 5.91
C CYS A 149 0.93 12.98 6.34
N ILE A 150 1.45 12.72 7.54
CA ILE A 150 1.64 11.39 8.11
C ILE A 150 0.90 11.32 9.43
N GLY A 151 -0.03 10.37 9.56
CA GLY A 151 -0.72 10.10 10.80
C GLY A 151 0.23 9.42 11.79
N ILE A 152 0.25 9.90 13.03
CA ILE A 152 1.11 9.34 14.10
C ILE A 152 0.31 8.68 15.22
N GLY A 153 -0.98 8.45 15.00
CA GLY A 153 -1.89 8.03 16.06
C GLY A 153 -2.41 9.20 16.90
N SER A 154 -3.43 8.92 17.72
CA SER A 154 -3.95 9.86 18.72
C SER A 154 -4.47 11.20 18.16
N ASN A 155 -5.04 11.18 16.96
CA ASN A 155 -5.64 12.36 16.32
C ASN A 155 -4.63 13.51 16.11
N ASN A 156 -3.42 13.17 15.64
CA ASN A 156 -2.34 14.11 15.32
C ASN A 156 -1.67 13.77 13.98
N TRP A 157 -1.24 14.82 13.29
CA TRP A 157 -0.55 14.73 12.00
C TRP A 157 0.82 15.40 12.06
N ILE A 158 1.79 14.78 11.42
CA ILE A 158 3.04 15.43 11.03
C ILE A 158 2.93 15.80 9.55
N VAL A 159 3.26 17.03 9.22
CA VAL A 159 3.35 17.49 7.83
C VAL A 159 4.80 17.80 7.49
N LEU A 160 5.28 17.16 6.43
CA LEU A 160 6.56 17.39 5.79
C LEU A 160 6.31 18.20 4.51
N GLY A 161 6.72 19.47 4.46
CA GLY A 161 6.49 20.35 3.31
C GLY A 161 6.98 21.77 3.52
#